data_AF-A0A8D2DYN0-F1
#
_entry.id   AF-A0A8D2DYN0-F1
#
_cell.length_a   1.000
_cell.length_b   1.000
_cell.length_c   1.000
_cell.angle_alpha   90.00
_cell.angle_beta   90.00
_cell.angle_gamma   90.00
#
_symmetry.space_group_name_H-M   'P 1'
#
loop_
_entity.id
_entity.type
_entity.pdbx_description
1 polymer ?
#
loop_
_entity_poly.entity_id
_entity_poly.type
_entity_poly.pdbx_seq_one_letter_code
_entity_poly.pdbx_strand_id
1 'polypeptide(L)'
;MFAKAFRVKSNTAIKGSDRRKLRTDVTSAFPTLGTDQVSMLIPGKEELNIVKLYAHKGDAVTVYMTGGNPILFELEKNLYPTVYTLWSYPDLLPTFTTWPLVLEKLVGGADLMLPGLVVPPAGLPQVQKGDLCAIALVGNRAPVAIGVAAMSTDEMLTSGLKGKGFSVLHTYQDHLCPEGRQLDIKKSSYKKLSKFLQHMQQEQIIQVKELSKGVESVVAVDWKHPRITSFIIPEPSPTSQTVQEGSREQPYHPPDIKPLYCVPASMTLLFQESGHKKGSMLEGSEVRTVIIDYAKKNELVDTHNKNLVKLDPILCDCILEKNEQHTVMKLPWDSLLTRCMEKLQPAYQVTFPGQEPIVKKGKICPIDITLAQRASNKKVTVVRNLEPYGLDPYSVAAILQQRCQASTTVTPAPGAKDSLQVQIQGNQVHHLGWLLLEEYHLPRKHIQGLEKAPKPGKKK
;
A
#
# COMPACT_ATOMS: atom_id res chain seq x y z
N MET A 1 -10.58 2.56 -13.27
CA MET A 1 -11.25 3.62 -12.47
C MET A 1 -10.58 3.81 -11.10
N PHE A 2 -10.43 2.76 -10.29
CA PHE A 2 -9.95 2.87 -8.91
C PHE A 2 -8.42 2.73 -8.76
N ALA A 3 -7.66 3.04 -9.81
CA ALA A 3 -6.19 2.95 -9.82
C ALA A 3 -5.51 3.97 -8.87
N LYS A 4 -6.25 4.96 -8.37
CA LYS A 4 -5.80 5.94 -7.38
C LYS A 4 -6.76 5.96 -6.20
N ALA A 5 -6.25 6.38 -5.04
CA ALA A 5 -7.05 6.60 -3.84
C ALA A 5 -8.26 7.50 -4.15
N PHE A 6 -9.42 7.10 -3.64
CA PHE A 6 -10.69 7.82 -3.78
C PHE A 6 -11.18 8.30 -2.43
N ARG A 7 -12.04 9.31 -2.45
CA ARG A 7 -12.62 9.86 -1.21
C ARG A 7 -13.99 9.24 -0.97
N VAL A 8 -14.16 8.62 0.20
CA VAL A 8 -15.49 8.18 0.66
C VAL A 8 -16.29 9.41 1.11
N LYS A 9 -17.46 9.62 0.50
CA LYS A 9 -18.40 10.70 0.84
C LYS A 9 -19.31 10.29 2.00
N SER A 10 -19.85 9.08 1.93
CA SER A 10 -20.79 8.57 2.93
C SER A 10 -20.84 7.06 2.89
N ASN A 11 -21.07 6.43 4.04
CA ASN A 11 -21.38 5.02 4.17
C ASN A 11 -22.72 4.89 4.90
N THR A 12 -23.72 4.30 4.26
CA THR A 12 -25.10 4.22 4.78
C THR A 12 -25.66 2.81 4.60
N ALA A 13 -26.23 2.24 5.67
CA ALA A 13 -26.97 0.98 5.58
C ALA A 13 -28.16 1.10 4.61
N ILE A 14 -28.33 0.10 3.75
CA ILE A 14 -29.41 0.07 2.77
C ILE A 14 -30.78 -0.15 3.46
N LYS A 15 -31.80 0.60 3.04
CA LYS A 15 -33.17 0.37 3.50
C LYS A 15 -33.78 -0.84 2.79
N GLY A 16 -34.80 -1.46 3.39
CA GLY A 16 -35.47 -2.63 2.84
C GLY A 16 -36.08 -2.41 1.44
N SER A 17 -36.61 -1.22 1.16
CA SER A 17 -37.11 -0.83 -0.16
C SER A 17 -36.00 -0.81 -1.21
N ASP A 18 -34.88 -0.17 -0.89
CA ASP A 18 -33.75 0.02 -1.79
C ASP A 18 -33.04 -1.31 -2.05
N ARG A 19 -32.99 -2.19 -1.05
CA ARG A 19 -32.51 -3.58 -1.20
C ARG A 19 -33.36 -4.37 -2.19
N ARG A 20 -34.69 -4.24 -2.13
CA ARG A 20 -35.59 -4.91 -3.09
C ARG A 20 -35.35 -4.38 -4.50
N LYS A 21 -35.23 -3.06 -4.64
CA LYS A 21 -34.91 -2.42 -5.92
C LYS A 21 -33.58 -2.91 -6.49
N LEU A 22 -32.52 -2.94 -5.67
CA LEU A 22 -31.20 -3.43 -6.09
C LEU A 22 -31.25 -4.88 -6.59
N ARG A 23 -32.03 -5.76 -5.96
CA ARG A 23 -32.21 -7.13 -6.45
C ARG A 23 -32.88 -7.17 -7.82
N THR A 24 -33.90 -6.35 -8.04
CA THR A 24 -34.55 -6.22 -9.35
C THR A 24 -33.56 -5.72 -10.40
N ASP A 25 -32.80 -4.67 -10.07
CA ASP A 25 -31.81 -4.07 -10.98
C ASP A 25 -30.70 -5.08 -11.33
N VAL A 26 -30.21 -5.86 -10.36
CA VAL A 26 -29.23 -6.94 -10.60
C VAL A 26 -29.80 -8.06 -11.45
N THR A 27 -31.04 -8.47 -11.22
CA THR A 27 -31.70 -9.50 -12.04
C THR A 27 -31.88 -9.03 -13.48
N SER A 28 -32.17 -7.73 -13.68
CA SER A 28 -32.28 -7.14 -15.00
C SER A 28 -30.92 -6.96 -15.70
N ALA A 29 -29.89 -6.58 -14.96
CA ALA A 29 -28.55 -6.35 -15.52
C ALA A 29 -27.80 -7.66 -15.80
N PHE A 30 -28.06 -8.70 -15.02
CA PHE A 30 -27.37 -9.98 -15.09
C PHE A 30 -28.37 -11.15 -15.13
N PRO A 31 -29.00 -11.39 -16.30
CA PRO A 31 -30.04 -12.42 -16.43
C PRO A 31 -29.51 -13.86 -16.25
N THR A 32 -28.19 -14.06 -16.32
CA THR A 32 -27.54 -15.34 -16.06
C THR A 32 -27.56 -15.74 -14.58
N LEU A 33 -27.78 -14.79 -13.66
CA LEU A 33 -27.90 -15.08 -12.23
C LEU A 33 -29.29 -15.61 -11.90
N GLY A 34 -29.34 -16.83 -11.35
CA GLY A 34 -30.58 -17.37 -10.79
C GLY A 34 -31.06 -16.59 -9.56
N THR A 35 -32.35 -16.68 -9.25
CA THR A 35 -32.96 -15.99 -8.09
C THR A 35 -32.28 -16.36 -6.75
N ASP A 36 -31.80 -17.60 -6.64
CA ASP A 36 -31.06 -18.08 -5.48
C ASP A 36 -29.68 -17.42 -5.35
N GLN A 37 -28.97 -17.25 -6.48
CA GLN A 37 -27.66 -16.58 -6.51
C GLN A 37 -27.79 -15.09 -6.20
N VAL A 38 -28.82 -14.42 -6.69
CA VAL A 38 -29.12 -13.02 -6.32
C VAL A 38 -29.41 -12.90 -4.81
N SER A 39 -30.12 -13.88 -4.25
CA SER A 39 -30.40 -13.93 -2.81
C SER A 39 -29.15 -14.20 -1.96
N MET A 40 -28.16 -14.92 -2.50
CA MET A 40 -26.84 -15.10 -1.88
C MET A 40 -25.95 -13.85 -2.02
N LEU A 41 -25.99 -13.19 -3.17
CA LEU A 41 -25.21 -11.99 -3.45
C LEU A 41 -25.71 -10.78 -2.65
N ILE A 42 -27.03 -10.67 -2.48
CA ILE A 42 -27.70 -9.62 -1.71
C ILE A 42 -28.56 -10.29 -0.62
N PRO A 43 -27.97 -10.71 0.51
CA PRO A 43 -28.69 -11.43 1.56
C PRO A 43 -29.80 -10.58 2.19
N GLY A 44 -30.90 -11.24 2.56
CA GLY A 44 -32.04 -10.56 3.17
C GLY A 44 -31.83 -10.17 4.64
N LYS A 45 -30.95 -10.88 5.34
CA LYS A 45 -30.73 -10.77 6.80
C LYS A 45 -29.39 -10.14 7.19
N GLU A 46 -28.44 -10.04 6.27
CA GLU A 46 -27.13 -9.44 6.56
C GLU A 46 -27.16 -7.93 6.40
N GLU A 47 -26.19 -7.23 7.00
CA GLU A 47 -26.00 -5.79 6.77
C GLU A 47 -25.42 -5.56 5.38
N LEU A 48 -26.09 -4.72 4.60
CA LEU A 48 -25.63 -4.27 3.29
C LEU A 48 -25.53 -2.76 3.30
N ASN A 49 -24.37 -2.26 2.93
CA ASN A 49 -24.02 -0.87 3.03
C ASN A 49 -23.83 -0.29 1.63
N ILE A 50 -24.30 0.94 1.47
CA ILE A 50 -24.08 1.76 0.29
C ILE A 50 -22.97 2.75 0.63
N VAL A 51 -21.83 2.62 -0.03
CA VAL A 51 -20.69 3.53 0.09
C VAL A 51 -20.68 4.44 -1.13
N LYS A 52 -20.98 5.72 -0.94
CA LYS A 52 -20.86 6.73 -1.99
C LYS A 52 -19.44 7.29 -1.93
N LEU A 53 -18.74 7.24 -3.05
CA LEU A 53 -17.37 7.71 -3.17
C LEU A 53 -17.19 8.59 -4.41
N TYR A 54 -16.18 9.45 -4.34
CA TYR A 54 -15.72 10.23 -5.47
C TYR A 54 -14.38 9.67 -5.94
N ALA A 55 -14.37 9.13 -7.16
CA ALA A 55 -13.13 8.72 -7.80
C ALA A 55 -12.19 9.92 -7.97
N HIS A 56 -10.90 9.67 -8.19
CA HIS A 56 -9.90 10.74 -8.36
C HIS A 56 -10.26 11.74 -9.47
N LYS A 57 -11.01 11.32 -10.50
CA LYS A 57 -11.46 12.19 -11.60
C LYS A 57 -12.72 13.02 -11.26
N GLY A 58 -13.29 12.86 -10.06
CA GLY A 58 -14.51 13.52 -9.62
C GLY A 58 -15.79 12.71 -9.87
N ASP A 59 -15.68 11.52 -10.49
CA ASP A 59 -16.82 10.67 -10.79
C ASP A 59 -17.49 10.18 -9.51
N ALA A 60 -18.81 10.37 -9.42
CA ALA A 60 -19.61 9.87 -8.30
C ALA A 60 -19.93 8.39 -8.53
N VAL A 61 -19.42 7.54 -7.65
CA VAL A 61 -19.60 6.09 -7.72
C VAL A 61 -20.32 5.63 -6.45
N THR A 62 -21.24 4.70 -6.62
CA THR A 62 -21.94 4.07 -5.50
C THR A 62 -21.51 2.61 -5.41
N VAL A 63 -20.90 2.20 -4.30
CA VAL A 63 -20.43 0.82 -4.09
C VAL A 63 -21.35 0.12 -3.09
N TYR A 64 -21.77 -1.09 -3.43
CA TYR A 64 -22.57 -1.95 -2.58
C TYR A 64 -21.65 -2.94 -1.85
N MET A 65 -21.66 -2.87 -0.52
CA MET A 65 -20.81 -3.66 0.37
C MET A 65 -21.67 -4.63 1.20
N THR A 66 -21.25 -5.89 1.32
CA THR A 66 -21.87 -6.84 2.28
C THR A 66 -20.79 -7.44 3.16
N GLY A 67 -20.95 -7.27 4.48
CA GLY A 67 -19.98 -7.76 5.48
C GLY A 67 -18.54 -7.37 5.16
N GLY A 68 -18.31 -6.10 4.83
CA GLY A 68 -16.99 -5.53 4.53
C GLY A 68 -16.49 -5.70 3.09
N ASN A 69 -17.14 -6.51 2.25
CA ASN A 69 -16.67 -6.80 0.89
C ASN A 69 -17.48 -6.05 -0.18
N PRO A 70 -16.82 -5.42 -1.17
CA PRO A 70 -17.49 -4.75 -2.29
C PRO A 70 -17.98 -5.80 -3.29
N ILE A 71 -19.26 -5.76 -3.59
CA ILE A 71 -19.93 -6.73 -4.45
C ILE A 71 -20.22 -6.16 -5.83
N LEU A 72 -20.82 -4.97 -5.84
CA LEU A 72 -21.21 -4.27 -7.06
C LEU A 72 -20.82 -2.80 -6.89
N PHE A 73 -20.62 -2.12 -8.01
CA PHE A 73 -20.55 -0.66 -8.03
C PHE A 73 -21.43 -0.13 -9.17
N GLU A 74 -22.03 1.02 -8.93
CA GLU A 74 -22.86 1.76 -9.87
C GLU A 74 -22.11 3.01 -10.32
N LEU A 75 -22.00 3.17 -11.64
CA LEU A 75 -21.50 4.38 -12.29
C LEU A 75 -22.51 4.77 -13.37
N GLU A 76 -22.95 6.04 -13.37
CA GLU A 76 -23.89 6.57 -14.38
C GLU A 76 -25.16 5.73 -14.56
N LYS A 77 -25.69 5.17 -13.46
CA LYS A 77 -26.87 4.28 -13.41
C LYS A 77 -26.67 2.87 -13.96
N ASN A 78 -25.45 2.51 -14.36
CA ASN A 78 -25.11 1.16 -14.79
C ASN A 78 -24.45 0.40 -13.64
N LEU A 79 -24.86 -0.85 -13.44
CA LEU A 79 -24.32 -1.75 -12.42
C LEU A 79 -23.17 -2.58 -12.98
N TYR A 80 -22.09 -2.66 -12.22
CA TYR A 80 -20.89 -3.41 -12.54
C TYR A 80 -20.55 -4.34 -11.38
N PRO A 81 -20.24 -5.63 -11.63
CA PRO A 81 -19.73 -6.51 -10.59
C PRO A 81 -18.32 -6.08 -10.19
N THR A 82 -17.86 -6.48 -9.02
CA THR A 82 -16.44 -6.42 -8.65
C THR A 82 -15.72 -7.69 -9.10
N VAL A 83 -14.38 -7.67 -9.12
CA VAL A 83 -13.61 -8.89 -9.42
C VAL A 83 -13.93 -10.00 -8.39
N TYR A 84 -14.21 -9.65 -7.14
CA TYR A 84 -14.59 -10.60 -6.08
C TYR A 84 -15.92 -11.30 -6.36
N THR A 85 -16.89 -10.55 -6.89
CA THR A 85 -18.17 -11.11 -7.33
C THR A 85 -17.95 -12.08 -8.48
N LEU A 86 -17.11 -11.72 -9.45
CA LEU A 86 -16.77 -12.62 -10.56
C LEU A 86 -15.97 -13.86 -10.13
N TRP A 87 -15.22 -13.80 -9.03
CA TRP A 87 -14.57 -15.01 -8.50
C TRP A 87 -15.58 -16.01 -7.93
N SER A 88 -16.69 -15.51 -7.41
CA SER A 88 -17.80 -16.35 -6.92
C SER A 88 -18.71 -16.80 -8.06
N TYR A 89 -18.88 -15.96 -9.08
CA TYR A 89 -19.76 -16.17 -10.23
C TYR A 89 -19.01 -15.85 -11.54
N PRO A 90 -18.09 -16.73 -12.00
CA PRO A 90 -17.24 -16.46 -13.16
C PRO A 90 -18.01 -16.41 -14.47
N ASP A 91 -19.11 -17.14 -14.57
CA ASP A 91 -19.95 -17.23 -15.77
C ASP A 91 -20.88 -16.01 -15.96
N LEU A 92 -20.73 -15.00 -15.09
CA LEU A 92 -21.54 -13.78 -15.14
C LEU A 92 -21.24 -12.94 -16.39
N LEU A 93 -20.00 -12.94 -16.85
CA LEU A 93 -19.53 -12.12 -17.97
C LEU A 93 -18.66 -12.92 -18.95
N PRO A 94 -18.68 -12.58 -20.25
CA PRO A 94 -17.72 -13.08 -21.22
C PRO A 94 -16.28 -12.78 -20.78
N THR A 95 -15.42 -13.79 -20.81
CA THR A 95 -14.05 -13.69 -20.29
C THR A 95 -13.01 -13.69 -21.41
N PHE A 96 -12.16 -12.67 -21.43
CA PHE A 96 -11.03 -12.53 -22.34
C PHE A 96 -9.71 -12.81 -21.62
N THR A 97 -8.79 -13.49 -22.31
CA THR A 97 -7.49 -13.86 -21.73
C THR A 97 -6.39 -12.90 -22.19
N THR A 98 -5.52 -12.48 -21.27
CA THR A 98 -4.33 -11.66 -21.54
C THR A 98 -3.09 -12.24 -20.87
N TRP A 99 -1.91 -11.71 -21.19
CA TRP A 99 -0.64 -12.13 -20.62
C TRP A 99 -0.41 -11.58 -19.21
N PRO A 100 0.28 -12.31 -18.32
CA PRO A 100 0.61 -11.83 -16.97
C PRO A 100 1.31 -10.46 -16.92
N LEU A 101 2.20 -10.17 -17.88
CA LEU A 101 2.93 -8.89 -17.96
C LEU A 101 1.99 -7.68 -18.15
N VAL A 102 0.78 -7.91 -18.68
CA VAL A 102 -0.21 -6.85 -18.89
C VAL A 102 -0.88 -6.47 -17.57
N LEU A 103 -0.92 -7.37 -16.57
CA LEU A 103 -1.56 -7.12 -15.28
C LEU A 103 -1.02 -5.85 -14.60
N GLU A 104 0.30 -5.69 -14.52
CA GLU A 104 0.91 -4.51 -13.89
C GLU A 104 0.45 -3.19 -14.53
N LYS A 105 0.23 -3.21 -15.86
CA LYS A 105 -0.26 -2.05 -16.60
C LYS A 105 -1.73 -1.79 -16.30
N LEU A 106 -2.54 -2.85 -16.23
CA LEU A 106 -3.96 -2.75 -15.88
C LEU A 106 -4.15 -2.20 -14.46
N VAL A 107 -3.39 -2.71 -13.48
CA VAL A 107 -3.41 -2.22 -12.09
C VAL A 107 -3.01 -0.74 -12.03
N GLY A 108 -2.05 -0.33 -12.86
CA GLY A 108 -1.70 1.08 -13.06
C GLY A 108 -2.80 1.95 -13.69
N GLY A 109 -3.95 1.37 -14.04
CA GLY A 109 -5.09 2.05 -14.63
C GLY A 109 -5.04 2.18 -16.15
N ALA A 110 -4.19 1.41 -16.83
CA ALA A 110 -4.18 1.35 -18.29
C ALA A 110 -5.35 0.53 -18.83
N ASP A 111 -5.77 0.86 -20.05
CA ASP A 111 -6.73 0.07 -20.82
C ASP A 111 -6.06 -1.16 -21.46
N LEU A 112 -6.86 -2.20 -21.75
CA LEU A 112 -6.35 -3.39 -22.42
C LEU A 112 -6.29 -3.15 -23.94
N MET A 113 -5.07 -3.14 -24.46
CA MET A 113 -4.80 -3.06 -25.90
C MET A 113 -4.93 -4.44 -26.55
N LEU A 114 -5.49 -4.50 -27.76
CA LEU A 114 -5.74 -5.75 -28.48
C LEU A 114 -4.50 -6.63 -28.71
N PRO A 115 -3.27 -6.09 -28.93
CA PRO A 115 -2.08 -6.93 -29.03
C PRO A 115 -1.74 -7.70 -27.75
N GLY A 116 -2.28 -7.30 -26.60
CA GLY A 116 -2.12 -8.00 -25.33
C GLY A 116 -3.05 -9.19 -25.16
N LEU A 117 -4.08 -9.34 -26.00
CA LEU A 117 -5.00 -10.47 -25.93
C LEU A 117 -4.34 -11.77 -26.37
N VAL A 118 -4.70 -12.84 -25.68
CA VAL A 118 -4.44 -14.20 -26.10
C VAL A 118 -5.71 -14.73 -26.75
N VAL A 119 -5.60 -15.13 -28.02
CA VAL A 119 -6.69 -15.76 -28.75
C VAL A 119 -6.63 -17.27 -28.47
N PRO A 120 -7.62 -17.84 -27.75
CA PRO A 120 -7.67 -19.28 -27.55
C PRO A 120 -7.89 -20.01 -28.88
N PRO A 121 -7.55 -21.31 -29.00
CA PRO A 121 -7.85 -22.10 -30.19
C PRO A 121 -9.35 -22.14 -30.55
N ALA A 122 -10.22 -21.98 -29.55
CA ALA A 122 -11.68 -21.92 -29.72
C ALA A 122 -12.20 -20.56 -30.23
N GLY A 123 -11.31 -19.57 -30.39
CA GLY A 123 -11.68 -18.20 -30.77
C GLY A 123 -11.98 -17.29 -29.56
N LEU A 124 -12.21 -16.02 -29.85
CA LEU A 124 -12.61 -15.03 -28.84
C LEU A 124 -14.12 -15.13 -28.54
N PRO A 125 -14.55 -14.87 -27.29
CA PRO A 125 -15.96 -14.73 -26.97
C PRO A 125 -16.63 -13.66 -27.85
N GLN A 126 -17.88 -13.89 -28.23
CA GLN A 126 -18.65 -12.93 -29.03
C GLN A 126 -19.26 -11.85 -28.14
N VAL A 127 -18.84 -10.60 -28.35
CA VAL A 127 -19.32 -9.41 -27.63
C VAL A 127 -19.50 -8.22 -28.57
N GLN A 128 -20.44 -7.34 -28.22
CA GLN A 128 -20.66 -6.06 -28.88
C GLN A 128 -19.88 -4.94 -28.19
N LYS A 129 -19.68 -3.86 -28.93
CA LYS A 129 -19.11 -2.63 -28.35
C LYS A 129 -20.03 -2.09 -27.25
N GLY A 130 -19.48 -1.84 -26.07
CA GLY A 130 -20.22 -1.42 -24.89
C GLY A 130 -20.55 -2.55 -23.92
N ASP A 131 -20.36 -3.82 -24.33
CA ASP A 131 -20.62 -4.96 -23.45
C ASP A 131 -19.59 -5.02 -22.32
N LEU A 132 -20.04 -5.53 -21.17
CA LEU A 132 -19.20 -5.74 -20.01
C LEU A 132 -18.47 -7.08 -20.12
N CYS A 133 -17.17 -7.07 -19.84
CA CYS A 133 -16.32 -8.24 -20.00
C CYS A 133 -15.41 -8.43 -18.79
N ALA A 134 -15.13 -9.69 -18.50
CA ALA A 134 -14.11 -10.11 -17.55
C ALA A 134 -12.76 -10.28 -18.28
N ILE A 135 -11.67 -9.89 -17.62
CA ILE A 135 -10.31 -10.08 -18.13
C ILE A 135 -9.59 -11.02 -17.18
N ALA A 136 -9.10 -12.15 -17.69
CA ALA A 136 -8.35 -13.17 -16.97
C ALA A 136 -6.93 -13.32 -17.55
N LEU A 137 -6.04 -14.00 -16.83
CA LEU A 137 -4.67 -14.24 -17.28
C LEU A 137 -4.51 -15.65 -17.83
N VAL A 138 -3.53 -15.85 -18.72
CA VAL A 138 -3.11 -17.21 -19.09
C VAL A 138 -2.73 -17.98 -17.83
N GLY A 139 -3.33 -19.16 -17.65
CA GLY A 139 -3.10 -20.02 -16.48
C GLY A 139 -3.89 -19.62 -15.22
N ASN A 140 -4.60 -18.49 -15.23
CA ASN A 140 -5.46 -18.07 -14.11
C ASN A 140 -6.92 -17.96 -14.54
N ARG A 141 -7.76 -18.82 -13.98
CA ARG A 141 -9.21 -18.82 -14.26
C ARG A 141 -9.96 -17.67 -13.59
N ALA A 142 -9.40 -17.06 -12.54
CA ALA A 142 -10.04 -15.97 -11.83
C ALA A 142 -9.86 -14.64 -12.60
N PRO A 143 -10.95 -13.91 -12.92
CA PRO A 143 -10.84 -12.60 -13.53
C PRO A 143 -10.02 -11.62 -12.68
N VAL A 144 -9.04 -10.98 -13.30
CA VAL A 144 -8.16 -9.98 -12.68
C VAL A 144 -8.61 -8.56 -12.95
N ALA A 145 -9.48 -8.34 -13.94
CA ALA A 145 -10.06 -7.04 -14.22
C ALA A 145 -11.44 -7.13 -14.85
N ILE A 146 -12.15 -6.02 -14.81
CA ILE A 146 -13.46 -5.80 -15.43
C ILE A 146 -13.34 -4.60 -16.34
N GLY A 147 -13.81 -4.75 -17.57
CA GLY A 147 -13.76 -3.69 -18.56
C GLY A 147 -14.94 -3.71 -19.50
N VAL A 148 -15.10 -2.63 -20.23
CA VAL A 148 -16.12 -2.46 -21.27
C VAL A 148 -15.46 -2.61 -22.63
N ALA A 149 -16.03 -3.43 -23.50
CA ALA A 149 -15.54 -3.62 -24.86
C ALA A 149 -15.61 -2.30 -25.64
N ALA A 150 -14.47 -1.84 -26.15
CA ALA A 150 -14.38 -0.63 -26.97
C ALA A 150 -14.69 -0.89 -28.45
N MET A 151 -14.62 -2.16 -28.87
CA MET A 151 -14.86 -2.68 -30.22
C MET A 151 -15.66 -3.98 -30.10
N SER A 152 -16.39 -4.39 -31.13
CA SER A 152 -17.00 -5.73 -31.16
C SER A 152 -15.95 -6.81 -31.45
N THR A 153 -16.23 -8.07 -31.15
CA THR A 153 -15.30 -9.18 -31.44
C THR A 153 -14.91 -9.24 -32.92
N ASP A 154 -15.86 -8.98 -33.82
CA ASP A 154 -15.62 -8.96 -35.27
C ASP A 154 -14.68 -7.82 -35.69
N GLU A 155 -14.84 -6.63 -35.09
CA GLU A 155 -13.94 -5.50 -35.31
C GLU A 155 -12.53 -5.77 -34.75
N MET A 156 -12.43 -6.43 -33.59
CA MET A 156 -11.15 -6.82 -32.99
C MET A 156 -10.36 -7.75 -33.92
N LEU A 157 -11.04 -8.74 -34.50
CA LEU A 157 -10.44 -9.69 -35.43
C LEU A 157 -10.09 -9.02 -36.77
N THR A 158 -11.01 -8.23 -37.33
CA THR A 158 -10.82 -7.53 -38.62
C THR A 158 -9.68 -6.51 -38.58
N SER A 159 -9.46 -5.85 -37.44
CA SER A 159 -8.35 -4.92 -37.24
C SER A 159 -6.98 -5.58 -37.11
N GLY A 160 -6.91 -6.93 -37.11
CA GLY A 160 -5.69 -7.67 -36.84
C GLY A 160 -5.18 -7.46 -35.42
N LEU A 161 -6.10 -7.36 -34.45
CA LEU A 161 -5.81 -7.11 -33.03
C LEU A 161 -5.01 -5.84 -32.78
N LYS A 162 -5.34 -4.74 -33.45
CA LYS A 162 -4.68 -3.43 -33.27
C LYS A 162 -5.63 -2.40 -32.65
N GLY A 163 -5.12 -1.67 -31.66
CA GLY A 163 -5.85 -0.59 -30.98
C GLY A 163 -6.31 -0.97 -29.58
N LYS A 164 -7.20 -0.13 -29.01
CA LYS A 164 -7.78 -0.32 -27.68
C LYS A 164 -8.93 -1.32 -27.76
N GLY A 165 -8.81 -2.44 -27.05
CA GLY A 165 -9.85 -3.47 -27.01
C GLY A 165 -10.87 -3.23 -25.91
N PHE A 166 -10.40 -2.95 -24.68
CA PHE A 166 -11.27 -2.81 -23.52
C PHE A 166 -10.90 -1.62 -22.66
N SER A 167 -11.91 -0.86 -22.25
CA SER A 167 -11.75 0.18 -21.24
C SER A 167 -11.82 -0.41 -19.85
N VAL A 168 -10.75 -0.32 -19.06
CA VAL A 168 -10.64 -1.03 -17.78
C VAL A 168 -11.25 -0.22 -16.65
N LEU A 169 -12.30 -0.75 -16.03
CA LEU A 169 -13.05 -0.11 -14.96
C LEU A 169 -12.48 -0.46 -13.60
N HIS A 170 -12.27 -1.74 -13.32
CA HIS A 170 -11.86 -2.22 -12.00
C HIS A 170 -10.84 -3.36 -12.16
N THR A 171 -9.84 -3.41 -11.29
CA THR A 171 -8.83 -4.47 -11.28
C THR A 171 -8.65 -5.06 -9.90
N TYR A 172 -8.16 -6.29 -9.85
CA TYR A 172 -7.54 -6.84 -8.66
C TYR A 172 -6.39 -5.91 -8.23
N GLN A 173 -6.25 -5.69 -6.92
CA GLN A 173 -5.28 -4.77 -6.29
C GLN A 173 -5.44 -3.27 -6.61
N ASP A 174 -6.57 -2.83 -7.18
CA ASP A 174 -6.88 -1.40 -7.18
C ASP A 174 -7.44 -0.95 -5.81
N HIS A 175 -7.69 0.34 -5.63
CA HIS A 175 -8.10 0.90 -4.34
C HIS A 175 -9.53 0.49 -3.94
N LEU A 176 -10.31 -0.14 -4.84
CA LEU A 176 -11.62 -0.71 -4.47
C LEU A 176 -11.46 -2.08 -3.80
N CYS A 177 -10.27 -2.68 -3.86
CA CYS A 177 -9.95 -3.87 -3.08
C CYS A 177 -10.15 -3.59 -1.59
N PRO A 178 -10.99 -4.37 -0.87
CA PRO A 178 -11.12 -4.22 0.56
C PRO A 178 -9.77 -4.55 1.22
N GLU A 179 -9.24 -3.61 1.99
CA GLU A 179 -8.09 -3.85 2.86
C GLU A 179 -8.46 -4.91 3.91
N GLY A 180 -7.69 -6.00 3.98
CA GLY A 180 -7.91 -7.09 4.93
C GLY A 180 -9.08 -7.99 4.54
N ARG A 181 -8.78 -9.13 3.91
CA ARG A 181 -9.78 -10.19 3.70
C ARG A 181 -10.17 -10.79 5.06
N GLN A 182 -11.45 -10.74 5.43
CA GLN A 182 -12.02 -11.66 6.40
C GLN A 182 -12.83 -12.72 5.64
N LEU A 183 -12.26 -13.92 5.51
CA LEU A 183 -12.99 -15.08 4.99
C LEU A 183 -13.80 -15.67 6.15
N ASP A 184 -15.12 -15.48 6.11
CA ASP A 184 -16.04 -16.10 7.06
C ASP A 184 -16.51 -17.45 6.51
N ILE A 185 -16.29 -18.52 7.26
CA ILE A 185 -16.73 -19.87 6.92
C ILE A 185 -18.24 -19.96 6.67
N LYS A 186 -19.04 -19.10 7.32
CA LYS A 186 -20.49 -19.02 7.09
C LYS A 186 -20.85 -18.63 5.66
N LYS A 187 -19.93 -17.98 4.94
CA LYS A 187 -20.08 -17.56 3.53
C LYS A 187 -19.63 -18.63 2.54
N SER A 188 -19.06 -19.74 3.00
CA SER A 188 -18.81 -20.91 2.14
C SER A 188 -20.12 -21.69 1.88
N SER A 189 -20.07 -22.69 1.00
CA SER A 189 -21.17 -23.67 0.85
C SER A 189 -21.48 -24.41 2.18
N TYR A 190 -20.53 -24.42 3.11
CA TYR A 190 -20.66 -25.00 4.43
C TYR A 190 -20.96 -23.92 5.49
N LYS A 191 -22.26 -23.66 5.71
CA LYS A 191 -22.75 -22.64 6.65
C LYS A 191 -22.35 -22.85 8.12
N LYS A 192 -21.73 -23.98 8.47
CA LYS A 192 -21.24 -24.34 9.80
C LYS A 192 -19.83 -24.92 9.68
N LEU A 193 -18.93 -24.51 10.58
CA LEU A 193 -17.56 -25.03 10.67
C LEU A 193 -17.53 -26.56 10.78
N SER A 194 -18.41 -27.14 11.61
CA SER A 194 -18.51 -28.60 11.76
C SER A 194 -18.78 -29.34 10.45
N LYS A 195 -19.61 -28.77 9.57
CA LYS A 195 -19.94 -29.40 8.28
C LYS A 195 -18.78 -29.30 7.30
N PHE A 196 -18.05 -28.20 7.33
CA PHE A 196 -16.83 -28.04 6.55
C PHE A 196 -15.74 -29.02 7.02
N LEU A 197 -15.49 -29.08 8.32
CA LEU A 197 -14.49 -29.98 8.91
C LEU A 197 -14.82 -31.45 8.65
N GLN A 198 -16.10 -31.84 8.73
CA GLN A 198 -16.58 -33.17 8.35
C GLN A 198 -16.28 -33.49 6.88
N HIS A 199 -16.54 -32.56 5.96
CA HIS A 199 -16.27 -32.76 4.53
C HIS A 199 -14.76 -32.88 4.25
N MET A 200 -13.95 -31.99 4.84
CA MET A 200 -12.48 -32.03 4.68
C MET A 200 -11.87 -33.31 5.28
N GLN A 201 -12.48 -33.83 6.35
CA GLN A 201 -12.11 -35.13 6.92
C GLN A 201 -12.55 -36.30 6.03
N GLN A 202 -13.73 -36.24 5.42
CA GLN A 202 -14.21 -37.25 4.48
C GLN A 202 -13.30 -37.33 3.24
N GLU A 203 -12.84 -36.18 2.75
CA GLU A 203 -11.86 -36.09 1.66
C GLU A 203 -10.42 -36.46 2.10
N GLN A 204 -10.22 -36.92 3.33
CA GLN A 204 -8.93 -37.34 3.88
C GLN A 204 -7.85 -36.23 3.90
N ILE A 205 -8.26 -34.96 3.83
CA ILE A 205 -7.33 -33.82 3.87
C ILE A 205 -6.92 -33.53 5.31
N ILE A 206 -7.85 -33.68 6.25
CA ILE A 206 -7.63 -33.41 7.67
C ILE A 206 -8.20 -34.54 8.54
N GLN A 207 -7.80 -34.60 9.80
CA GLN A 207 -8.43 -35.43 10.83
C GLN A 207 -8.93 -34.54 11.95
N VAL A 208 -10.17 -34.74 12.39
CA VAL A 208 -10.83 -33.93 13.40
C VAL A 208 -11.19 -34.82 14.59
N LYS A 209 -10.94 -34.32 15.80
CA LYS A 209 -11.35 -34.97 17.07
C LYS A 209 -11.93 -33.93 18.01
N GLU A 210 -12.90 -34.35 18.82
CA GLU A 210 -13.44 -33.54 19.90
C GLU A 210 -12.55 -33.70 21.15
N LEU A 211 -11.71 -32.70 21.43
CA LEU A 211 -10.77 -32.75 22.57
C LEU A 211 -11.42 -32.34 23.89
N SER A 212 -12.48 -31.54 23.81
CA SER A 212 -13.32 -31.13 24.94
C SER A 212 -14.77 -30.98 24.44
N LYS A 213 -15.74 -31.16 25.34
CA LYS A 213 -17.17 -31.12 24.97
C LYS A 213 -17.50 -29.84 24.20
N GLY A 214 -17.93 -29.99 22.95
CA GLY A 214 -18.35 -28.92 22.05
C GLY A 214 -17.24 -28.28 21.21
N VAL A 215 -16.00 -28.76 21.26
CA VAL A 215 -14.87 -28.18 20.49
C VAL A 215 -14.27 -29.22 19.55
N GLU A 216 -14.60 -29.12 18.27
CA GLU A 216 -13.99 -29.90 17.18
C GLU A 216 -12.60 -29.32 16.85
N SER A 217 -11.53 -30.10 17.10
CA SER A 217 -10.15 -29.71 16.82
C SER A 217 -9.55 -30.55 15.70
N VAL A 218 -8.84 -29.89 14.79
CA VAL A 218 -8.05 -30.56 13.75
C VAL A 218 -6.77 -31.10 14.38
N VAL A 219 -6.60 -32.42 14.36
CA VAL A 219 -5.49 -33.12 15.01
C VAL A 219 -4.40 -33.59 14.03
N ALA A 220 -4.73 -33.68 12.74
CA ALA A 220 -3.76 -34.02 11.70
C ALA A 220 -4.19 -33.42 10.36
N VAL A 221 -3.21 -33.16 9.49
CA VAL A 221 -3.41 -32.66 8.12
C VAL A 221 -2.52 -33.49 7.20
N ASP A 222 -3.08 -33.99 6.10
CA ASP A 222 -2.30 -34.68 5.06
C ASP A 222 -1.73 -33.66 4.07
N TRP A 223 -0.53 -33.16 4.37
CA TRP A 223 0.18 -32.21 3.52
C TRP A 223 0.57 -32.75 2.14
N LYS A 224 0.50 -34.07 1.94
CA LYS A 224 0.81 -34.72 0.66
C LYS A 224 -0.44 -34.90 -0.21
N HIS A 225 -1.61 -34.49 0.26
CA HIS A 225 -2.86 -34.66 -0.45
C HIS A 225 -2.86 -33.89 -1.79
N PRO A 226 -3.33 -34.49 -2.91
CA PRO A 226 -3.29 -33.87 -4.24
C PRO A 226 -3.92 -32.49 -4.32
N ARG A 227 -4.99 -32.21 -3.55
CA ARG A 227 -5.64 -30.88 -3.52
C ARG A 227 -4.81 -29.79 -2.83
N ILE A 228 -3.84 -30.16 -2.01
CA ILE A 228 -2.87 -29.24 -1.38
C ILE A 228 -1.65 -29.11 -2.30
N THR A 229 -1.13 -30.22 -2.81
CA THR A 229 0.10 -30.20 -3.63
C THR A 229 -0.10 -29.68 -5.06
N SER A 230 -1.32 -29.79 -5.62
CA SER A 230 -1.68 -29.20 -6.93
C SER A 230 -2.13 -27.72 -6.81
N PHE A 231 -2.25 -27.20 -5.59
CA PHE A 231 -2.57 -25.80 -5.36
C PHE A 231 -1.31 -24.96 -5.56
N ILE A 232 -1.17 -24.39 -6.75
CA ILE A 232 -0.10 -23.45 -7.08
C ILE A 232 -0.57 -22.06 -6.65
N ILE A 233 0.01 -21.55 -5.57
CA ILE A 233 0.00 -20.13 -5.28
C ILE A 233 0.74 -19.47 -6.45
N PRO A 234 0.14 -18.51 -7.19
CA PRO A 234 0.91 -17.71 -8.13
C PRO A 234 2.08 -17.13 -7.37
N GLU A 235 3.31 -17.42 -7.78
CA GLU A 235 4.47 -16.79 -7.16
C GLU A 235 4.21 -15.29 -7.16
N PRO A 236 4.20 -14.63 -5.99
CA PRO A 236 4.25 -13.20 -5.98
C PRO A 236 5.58 -12.82 -6.62
N SER A 237 5.53 -12.05 -7.71
CA SER A 237 6.62 -11.12 -7.96
C SER A 237 6.90 -10.36 -6.64
N PRO A 238 8.15 -9.99 -6.33
CA PRO A 238 8.57 -9.53 -5.00
C PRO A 238 7.89 -8.24 -4.47
N THR A 239 6.85 -7.76 -5.14
CA THR A 239 6.01 -6.63 -4.73
C THR A 239 4.69 -7.04 -4.05
N SER A 240 4.39 -8.33 -3.87
CA SER A 240 3.22 -8.71 -3.07
C SER A 240 3.59 -8.83 -1.60
N GLN A 241 3.27 -7.76 -0.88
CA GLN A 241 3.18 -7.72 0.56
C GLN A 241 2.47 -8.96 1.09
N THR A 242 3.20 -9.86 1.75
CA THR A 242 2.63 -10.72 2.78
C THR A 242 2.15 -9.82 3.91
N VAL A 243 0.90 -9.35 3.82
CA VAL A 243 0.13 -8.97 5.00
C VAL A 243 -0.05 -10.26 5.77
N GLN A 244 0.81 -10.47 6.75
CA GLN A 244 0.69 -11.57 7.70
C GLN A 244 -0.68 -11.49 8.37
N GLU A 245 -1.29 -12.65 8.49
CA GLU A 245 -2.42 -12.94 9.37
C GLU A 245 -2.16 -12.36 10.77
N GLY A 246 -3.13 -11.64 11.31
CA GLY A 246 -2.98 -10.99 12.60
C GLY A 246 -4.25 -10.34 13.13
N SER A 247 -5.35 -11.08 13.24
CA SER A 247 -6.46 -10.73 14.15
C SER A 247 -6.09 -10.98 15.62
N ARG A 248 -4.85 -10.65 15.98
CA ARG A 248 -4.26 -10.47 17.31
C ARG A 248 -3.23 -9.38 17.11
N GLU A 249 -3.28 -8.34 17.94
CA GLU A 249 -2.30 -7.25 18.02
C GLU A 249 -0.88 -7.80 17.83
N GLN A 250 -0.32 -7.74 16.61
CA GLN A 250 1.11 -7.92 16.45
C GLN A 250 1.75 -6.65 17.02
N PRO A 251 2.68 -6.77 17.99
CA PRO A 251 3.33 -5.61 18.56
C PRO A 251 4.06 -4.85 17.45
N TYR A 252 3.91 -3.54 17.44
CA TYR A 252 4.63 -2.70 16.50
C TYR A 252 6.14 -2.94 16.65
N HIS A 253 6.80 -3.15 15.52
CA HIS A 253 8.25 -3.26 15.47
C HIS A 253 8.84 -2.02 14.79
N PRO A 254 9.82 -1.33 15.42
CA PRO A 254 10.39 -0.12 14.85
C PRO A 254 11.13 -0.42 13.54
N PRO A 255 11.02 0.45 12.52
CA PRO A 255 11.77 0.28 11.28
C PRO A 255 13.26 0.54 11.46
N ASP A 256 14.08 -0.14 10.65
CA ASP A 256 15.49 0.23 10.47
C ASP A 256 15.59 1.45 9.55
N ILE A 257 16.20 2.53 10.05
CA ILE A 257 16.31 3.82 9.35
C ILE A 257 17.77 4.12 9.09
N LYS A 258 18.15 4.13 7.81
CA LYS A 258 19.51 4.42 7.36
C LYS A 258 19.58 5.77 6.64
N PRO A 259 20.52 6.67 6.99
CA PRO A 259 20.74 7.90 6.25
C PRO A 259 21.41 7.59 4.90
N LEU A 260 20.96 8.26 3.84
CA LEU A 260 21.50 8.15 2.49
C LEU A 260 21.83 9.53 1.92
N TYR A 261 22.66 9.53 0.88
CA TYR A 261 23.09 10.71 0.16
C TYR A 261 22.77 10.54 -1.33
N CYS A 262 22.06 11.52 -1.90
CA CYS A 262 21.66 11.53 -3.29
C CYS A 262 22.60 12.42 -4.10
N VAL A 263 23.15 11.89 -5.19
CA VAL A 263 24.09 12.62 -6.07
C VAL A 263 23.37 13.75 -6.84
N PRO A 264 23.69 15.03 -6.60
CA PRO A 264 23.13 16.15 -7.34
C PRO A 264 23.80 16.30 -8.72
N ALA A 265 23.21 17.13 -9.59
CA ALA A 265 23.76 17.39 -10.91
C ALA A 265 25.17 18.00 -10.86
N SER A 266 25.40 18.89 -9.88
CA SER A 266 26.68 19.60 -9.70
C SER A 266 27.85 18.69 -9.38
N MET A 267 27.63 17.50 -8.80
CA MET A 267 28.70 16.59 -8.39
C MET A 267 28.87 15.40 -9.36
N THR A 268 28.16 15.38 -10.49
CA THR A 268 28.18 14.22 -11.41
C THR A 268 29.57 13.88 -11.94
N LEU A 269 30.42 14.88 -12.19
CA LEU A 269 31.80 14.67 -12.64
C LEU A 269 32.66 13.96 -11.58
N LEU A 270 32.50 14.32 -10.31
CA LEU A 270 33.22 13.69 -9.19
C LEU A 270 32.84 12.20 -9.05
N PHE A 271 31.58 11.86 -9.35
CA PHE A 271 31.03 10.51 -9.23
C PHE A 271 31.07 9.71 -10.55
N GLN A 272 31.67 10.26 -11.61
CA GLN A 272 31.67 9.64 -12.94
C GLN A 272 32.40 8.29 -12.96
N GLU A 273 33.59 8.23 -12.35
CA GLU A 273 34.45 7.04 -12.34
C GLU A 273 33.88 5.89 -11.48
N SER A 274 33.10 6.22 -10.45
CA SER A 274 32.39 5.22 -9.65
C SER A 274 31.10 4.72 -10.30
N GLY A 275 30.73 5.25 -11.47
CA GLY A 275 29.53 4.86 -12.21
C GLY A 275 28.23 5.42 -11.65
N HIS A 276 28.29 6.28 -10.63
CA HIS A 276 27.09 6.86 -10.01
C HIS A 276 26.64 8.12 -10.75
N LYS A 277 25.41 8.07 -11.26
CA LYS A 277 24.78 9.16 -12.01
C LYS A 277 23.97 10.07 -11.08
N LYS A 278 23.52 11.21 -11.61
CA LYS A 278 22.55 12.09 -10.93
C LYS A 278 21.35 11.27 -10.42
N GLY A 279 21.04 11.41 -9.14
CA GLY A 279 19.94 10.69 -8.49
C GLY A 279 20.31 9.34 -7.86
N SER A 280 21.55 8.87 -8.02
CA SER A 280 22.05 7.67 -7.31
C SER A 280 22.04 7.91 -5.81
N MET A 281 21.67 6.88 -5.04
CA MET A 281 21.56 6.90 -3.59
C MET A 281 22.72 6.11 -2.99
N LEU A 282 23.44 6.71 -2.05
CA LEU A 282 24.67 6.16 -1.49
C LEU A 282 24.67 6.25 0.03
N GLU A 283 25.21 5.24 0.69
CA GLU A 283 25.54 5.28 2.10
C GLU A 283 26.76 6.18 2.35
N GLY A 284 26.89 6.69 3.58
CA GLY A 284 28.00 7.57 3.93
C GLY A 284 29.38 6.89 3.84
N SER A 285 29.45 5.56 3.93
CA SER A 285 30.67 4.77 3.72
C SER A 285 31.06 4.70 2.24
N GLU A 286 30.08 4.51 1.35
CA GLU A 286 30.27 4.49 -0.11
C GLU A 286 30.74 5.85 -0.61
N VAL A 287 30.09 6.94 -0.17
CA VAL A 287 30.51 8.31 -0.51
C VAL A 287 31.97 8.55 -0.13
N ARG A 288 32.37 8.17 1.09
CA ARG A 288 33.76 8.31 1.55
C ARG A 288 34.73 7.53 0.67
N THR A 289 34.38 6.30 0.33
CA THR A 289 35.20 5.43 -0.53
C THR A 289 35.39 6.06 -1.91
N VAL A 290 34.31 6.52 -2.54
CA VAL A 290 34.35 7.20 -3.85
C VAL A 290 35.26 8.43 -3.83
N ILE A 291 35.14 9.29 -2.81
CA ILE A 291 35.96 10.51 -2.72
C ILE A 291 37.44 10.18 -2.49
N ILE A 292 37.73 9.18 -1.64
CA ILE A 292 39.10 8.74 -1.37
C ILE A 292 39.74 8.15 -2.63
N ASP A 293 39.00 7.30 -3.34
CA ASP A 293 39.48 6.65 -4.56
C ASP A 293 39.68 7.68 -5.68
N TYR A 294 38.78 8.67 -5.80
CA TYR A 294 38.95 9.79 -6.71
C TYR A 294 40.26 10.55 -6.47
N ALA A 295 40.53 10.95 -5.22
CA ALA A 295 41.72 11.72 -4.90
C ALA A 295 43.02 10.91 -5.05
N LYS A 296 42.99 9.60 -4.76
CA LYS A 296 44.15 8.72 -4.99
C LYS A 296 44.42 8.50 -6.48
N LYS A 297 43.38 8.22 -7.27
CA LYS A 297 43.48 7.93 -8.71
C LYS A 297 43.97 9.13 -9.51
N ASN A 298 43.56 10.33 -9.12
CA ASN A 298 44.00 11.58 -9.75
C ASN A 298 45.28 12.17 -9.11
N GLU A 299 45.98 11.39 -8.28
CA GLU A 299 47.25 11.79 -7.64
C GLU A 299 47.17 13.13 -6.85
N LEU A 300 46.00 13.40 -6.26
CA LEU A 300 45.71 14.66 -5.59
C LEU A 300 46.23 14.71 -4.14
N VAL A 301 46.68 13.59 -3.58
CA VAL A 301 47.22 13.52 -2.23
C VAL A 301 48.57 14.23 -2.17
N ASP A 302 48.77 15.12 -1.19
CA ASP A 302 50.00 15.88 -1.08
C ASP A 302 51.21 14.99 -0.72
N THR A 303 52.33 15.20 -1.42
CA THR A 303 53.56 14.41 -1.30
C THR A 303 54.28 14.61 0.04
N HIS A 304 54.14 15.79 0.65
CA HIS A 304 54.80 16.15 1.91
C HIS A 304 53.88 15.94 3.11
N ASN A 305 52.56 15.99 2.92
CA ASN A 305 51.59 15.77 3.98
C ASN A 305 50.39 14.93 3.49
N LYS A 306 50.40 13.63 3.79
CA LYS A 306 49.34 12.68 3.39
C LYS A 306 47.93 13.01 3.95
N ASN A 307 47.83 13.92 4.92
CA ASN A 307 46.54 14.39 5.43
C ASN A 307 45.89 15.46 4.54
N LEU A 308 46.64 16.05 3.60
CA LEU A 308 46.17 17.12 2.72
C LEU A 308 45.91 16.60 1.30
N VAL A 309 44.82 17.09 0.70
CA VAL A 309 44.42 16.82 -0.68
C VAL A 309 44.43 18.13 -1.45
N LYS A 310 45.14 18.15 -2.58
CA LYS A 310 45.13 19.26 -3.55
C LYS A 310 43.80 19.25 -4.30
N LEU A 311 43.16 20.41 -4.39
CA LEU A 311 41.88 20.52 -5.08
C LEU A 311 42.12 20.73 -6.58
N ASP A 312 41.57 19.83 -7.39
CA ASP A 312 41.53 19.96 -8.84
C ASP A 312 40.29 20.79 -9.26
N PRO A 313 40.15 21.17 -10.54
CA PRO A 313 39.02 21.99 -10.98
C PRO A 313 37.65 21.39 -10.64
N ILE A 314 37.51 20.07 -10.69
CA ILE A 314 36.26 19.36 -10.38
C ILE A 314 35.91 19.50 -8.90
N LEU A 315 36.86 19.26 -8.00
CA LEU A 315 36.64 19.46 -6.56
C LEU A 315 36.36 20.93 -6.25
N CYS A 316 37.13 21.86 -6.83
CA CYS A 316 36.90 23.29 -6.64
C CYS A 316 35.46 23.68 -6.98
N ASP A 317 34.97 23.31 -8.17
CA ASP A 317 33.62 23.65 -8.63
C ASP A 317 32.51 23.00 -7.79
N CYS A 318 32.75 21.80 -7.25
CA CYS A 318 31.73 21.04 -6.51
C CYS A 318 31.56 21.49 -5.06
N ILE A 319 32.67 21.79 -4.37
CA ILE A 319 32.68 21.87 -2.90
C ILE A 319 33.16 23.20 -2.31
N LEU A 320 33.81 24.07 -3.10
CA LEU A 320 34.22 25.39 -2.61
C LEU A 320 33.09 26.41 -2.71
N GLU A 321 33.11 27.38 -1.80
CA GLU A 321 32.25 28.56 -1.89
C GLU A 321 32.88 29.63 -2.81
N LYS A 322 32.07 30.57 -3.30
CA LYS A 322 32.52 31.59 -4.29
C LYS A 322 33.74 32.41 -3.85
N ASN A 323 33.88 32.64 -2.54
CA ASN A 323 35.00 33.39 -1.94
C ASN A 323 36.27 32.53 -1.72
N GLU A 324 36.18 31.21 -1.86
CA GLU A 324 37.28 30.27 -1.66
C GLU A 324 37.94 29.80 -2.96
N GLN A 325 37.27 29.97 -4.10
CA GLN A 325 37.63 29.40 -5.41
C GLN A 325 39.09 29.62 -5.86
N HIS A 326 39.73 30.72 -5.44
CA HIS A 326 41.12 31.06 -5.79
C HIS A 326 42.05 31.13 -4.57
N THR A 327 41.53 30.82 -3.38
CA THR A 327 42.23 31.01 -2.10
C THR A 327 42.59 29.67 -1.47
N VAL A 328 41.70 28.68 -1.59
CA VAL A 328 41.86 27.36 -0.96
C VAL A 328 42.35 26.37 -2.01
N MET A 329 43.64 26.03 -1.96
CA MET A 329 44.27 25.09 -2.91
C MET A 329 44.37 23.66 -2.37
N LYS A 330 44.28 23.49 -1.05
CA LYS A 330 44.39 22.20 -0.36
C LYS A 330 43.41 22.13 0.80
N LEU A 331 42.84 20.95 1.05
CA LEU A 331 42.02 20.67 2.22
C LEU A 331 42.47 19.41 2.96
N PRO A 332 42.35 19.37 4.30
CA PRO A 332 42.46 18.11 5.04
C PRO A 332 41.36 17.13 4.64
N TRP A 333 41.63 15.82 4.77
CA TRP A 333 40.64 14.77 4.45
C TRP A 333 39.31 14.96 5.16
N ASP A 334 39.31 15.29 6.45
CA ASP A 334 38.10 15.48 7.23
C ASP A 334 37.21 16.62 6.68
N SER A 335 37.83 17.74 6.32
CA SER A 335 37.13 18.88 5.71
C SER A 335 36.64 18.57 4.30
N LEU A 336 37.45 17.88 3.48
CA LEU A 336 37.07 17.45 2.15
C LEU A 336 35.83 16.54 2.20
N LEU A 337 35.87 15.50 3.03
CA LEU A 337 34.77 14.55 3.19
C LEU A 337 33.51 15.23 3.72
N THR A 338 33.64 16.06 4.75
CA THR A 338 32.51 16.79 5.34
C THR A 338 31.84 17.69 4.31
N ARG A 339 32.60 18.53 3.60
CA ARG A 339 32.06 19.42 2.56
C ARG A 339 31.41 18.65 1.42
N CYS A 340 32.00 17.55 0.97
CA CYS A 340 31.37 16.69 -0.04
C CYS A 340 30.03 16.13 0.44
N MET A 341 29.97 15.60 1.67
CA MET A 341 28.74 15.05 2.24
C MET A 341 27.64 16.11 2.44
N GLU A 342 28.02 17.36 2.75
CA GLU A 342 27.09 18.49 2.89
C GLU A 342 26.53 18.99 1.55
N LYS A 343 27.30 18.88 0.46
CA LYS A 343 26.85 19.24 -0.90
C LYS A 343 25.93 18.19 -1.54
N LEU A 344 25.97 16.95 -1.05
CA LEU A 344 25.03 15.90 -1.47
C LEU A 344 23.62 16.17 -0.94
N GLN A 345 22.61 15.71 -1.68
CA GLN A 345 21.22 15.88 -1.25
C GLN A 345 20.88 14.84 -0.17
N PRO A 346 20.32 15.24 0.99
CA PRO A 346 19.95 14.29 2.03
C PRO A 346 18.84 13.36 1.54
N ALA A 347 18.95 12.09 1.90
CA ALA A 347 17.94 11.07 1.71
C ALA A 347 17.97 10.11 2.91
N TYR A 348 16.99 9.21 2.98
CA TYR A 348 16.99 8.14 3.96
C TYR A 348 16.25 6.91 3.40
N GLN A 349 16.61 5.76 3.91
CA GLN A 349 15.95 4.49 3.67
C GLN A 349 15.26 4.04 4.95
N VAL A 350 14.01 3.61 4.83
CA VAL A 350 13.21 3.02 5.92
C VAL A 350 12.92 1.59 5.55
N THR A 351 13.30 0.65 6.40
CA THR A 351 13.06 -0.78 6.20
C THR A 351 12.19 -1.29 7.34
N PHE A 352 10.94 -1.63 7.03
CA PHE A 352 10.05 -2.28 7.99
C PHE A 352 10.32 -3.79 8.00
N PRO A 353 10.23 -4.48 9.15
CA PRO A 353 10.39 -5.92 9.21
C PRO A 353 9.46 -6.64 8.21
N GLY A 354 10.04 -7.46 7.34
CA GLY A 354 9.29 -8.19 6.31
C GLY A 354 8.85 -7.37 5.09
N GLN A 355 9.30 -6.11 4.95
CA GLN A 355 9.02 -5.26 3.79
C GLN A 355 10.31 -4.85 3.06
N GLU A 356 10.20 -4.56 1.77
CA GLU A 356 11.30 -3.99 0.99
C GLU A 356 11.67 -2.57 1.48
N PRO A 357 12.95 -2.17 1.36
CA PRO A 357 13.37 -0.84 1.79
C PRO A 357 12.74 0.28 0.97
N ILE A 358 12.20 1.28 1.66
CA ILE A 358 11.57 2.46 1.05
C ILE A 358 12.56 3.63 1.13
N VAL A 359 12.96 4.16 -0.04
CA VAL A 359 13.86 5.31 -0.12
C VAL A 359 13.05 6.61 -0.26
N LYS A 360 13.36 7.60 0.59
CA LYS A 360 12.75 8.94 0.54
C LYS A 360 13.83 10.01 0.50
N LYS A 361 13.55 11.07 -0.27
CA LYS A 361 14.39 12.27 -0.34
C LYS A 361 14.13 13.19 0.85
N GLY A 362 15.15 13.94 1.24
CA GLY A 362 15.13 14.84 2.39
C GLY A 362 15.70 14.19 3.65
N LYS A 363 15.63 14.90 4.77
CA LYS A 363 15.91 14.34 6.09
C LYS A 363 14.65 13.68 6.63
N ILE A 364 14.78 12.58 7.38
CA ILE A 364 13.64 12.01 8.08
C ILE A 364 13.12 13.04 9.10
N CYS A 365 11.82 13.32 9.06
CA CYS A 365 11.19 14.20 10.03
C CYS A 365 10.99 13.44 11.35
N PRO A 366 11.41 13.97 12.50
CA PRO A 366 11.07 13.39 13.78
C PRO A 366 9.56 13.50 14.04
N ILE A 367 9.04 12.59 14.86
CA ILE A 367 7.71 12.69 15.45
C ILE A 367 7.70 13.97 16.29
N ASP A 368 6.86 14.92 15.91
CA ASP A 368 6.81 16.24 16.53
C ASP A 368 5.62 16.30 17.49
N ILE A 369 5.91 16.54 18.77
CA ILE A 369 4.92 16.69 19.84
C ILE A 369 4.87 18.17 20.24
N THR A 370 3.72 18.80 20.03
CA THR A 370 3.49 20.20 20.37
C THR A 370 2.31 20.37 21.31
N LEU A 371 2.37 21.39 22.16
CA LEU A 371 1.25 21.81 22.99
C LEU A 371 0.65 23.07 22.38
N ALA A 372 -0.61 23.00 21.99
CA ALA A 372 -1.38 24.14 21.50
C ALA A 372 -2.41 24.57 22.55
N GLN A 373 -2.67 25.87 22.65
CA GLN A 373 -3.74 26.42 23.47
C GLN A 373 -4.88 26.86 22.54
N ARG A 374 -6.08 26.27 22.69
CA ARG A 374 -7.21 26.48 21.77
C ARG A 374 -8.36 27.30 22.33
N ALA A 375 -8.44 27.43 23.67
CA ALA A 375 -9.42 28.25 24.38
C ALA A 375 -8.84 28.65 25.74
N SER A 376 -9.51 29.54 26.49
CA SER A 376 -9.10 29.98 27.83
C SER A 376 -8.74 28.77 28.71
N ASN A 377 -7.46 28.68 29.07
CA ASN A 377 -6.80 27.58 29.81
C ASN A 377 -6.91 26.14 29.26
N LYS A 378 -7.46 25.89 28.07
CA LYS A 378 -7.52 24.55 27.47
C LYS A 378 -6.30 24.26 26.60
N LYS A 379 -5.45 23.35 27.09
CA LYS A 379 -4.31 22.79 26.34
C LYS A 379 -4.72 21.58 25.53
N VAL A 380 -4.12 21.43 24.36
CA VAL A 380 -4.28 20.27 23.47
C VAL A 380 -2.88 19.82 23.07
N THR A 381 -2.63 18.52 23.17
CA THR A 381 -1.39 17.90 22.69
C THR A 381 -1.59 17.51 21.23
N VAL A 382 -0.67 17.91 20.36
CA VAL A 382 -0.73 17.64 18.91
C VAL A 382 0.50 16.84 18.51
N VAL A 383 0.30 15.75 17.78
CA VAL A 383 1.35 14.83 17.32
C VAL A 383 1.35 14.78 15.80
N ARG A 384 2.52 14.98 15.19
CA ARG A 384 2.74 15.00 13.74
C ARG A 384 3.82 14.02 13.33
N ASN A 385 3.90 13.74 12.02
CA ASN A 385 4.91 12.89 11.40
C ASN A 385 4.91 11.45 11.95
N LEU A 386 3.73 10.87 12.17
CA LEU A 386 3.59 9.46 12.56
C LEU A 386 3.81 8.51 11.35
N GLU A 387 3.29 8.89 10.19
CA GLU A 387 3.29 8.05 8.98
C GLU A 387 4.69 7.67 8.47
N PRO A 388 5.73 8.55 8.53
CA PRO A 388 7.10 8.16 8.15
C PRO A 388 7.69 6.99 8.96
N TYR A 389 7.14 6.72 10.15
CA TYR A 389 7.52 5.61 11.02
C TYR A 389 6.53 4.43 10.90
N GLY A 390 5.64 4.43 9.91
CA GLY A 390 4.65 3.36 9.71
C GLY A 390 3.56 3.31 10.78
N LEU A 391 3.40 4.39 11.55
CA LEU A 391 2.36 4.49 12.57
C LEU A 391 1.09 5.07 11.97
N ASP A 392 -0.01 4.30 11.98
CA ASP A 392 -1.32 4.77 11.58
C ASP A 392 -1.87 5.79 12.60
N PRO A 393 -2.15 7.05 12.19
CA PRO A 393 -2.72 8.08 13.06
C PRO A 393 -4.02 7.67 13.75
N TYR A 394 -4.88 6.87 13.11
CA TYR A 394 -6.16 6.46 13.70
C TYR A 394 -5.97 5.41 14.80
N SER A 395 -5.15 4.38 14.54
CA SER A 395 -4.75 3.40 15.56
C SER A 395 -4.09 4.07 16.77
N VAL A 396 -3.12 4.97 16.54
CA VAL A 396 -2.46 5.73 17.61
C VAL A 396 -3.46 6.59 18.39
N ALA A 397 -4.42 7.24 17.72
CA ALA A 397 -5.45 8.02 18.38
C ALA A 397 -6.37 7.16 19.27
N ALA A 398 -6.71 5.94 18.87
CA ALA A 398 -7.53 5.02 19.65
C ALA A 398 -6.78 4.53 20.91
N ILE A 399 -5.51 4.14 20.78
CA ILE A 399 -4.67 3.74 21.92
C ILE A 399 -4.54 4.89 22.91
N LEU A 400 -4.26 6.10 22.42
CA LEU A 400 -4.13 7.29 23.27
C LEU A 400 -5.46 7.70 23.91
N GLN A 401 -6.60 7.48 23.25
CA GLN A 401 -7.92 7.74 23.84
C GLN A 401 -8.15 6.89 25.08
N GLN A 402 -7.85 5.59 24.98
CA GLN A 402 -7.96 4.65 26.09
C GLN A 402 -6.93 4.95 27.19
N ARG A 403 -5.67 5.22 26.81
CA ARG A 403 -4.59 5.46 27.77
C ARG A 403 -4.74 6.78 28.53
N CYS A 404 -5.08 7.86 27.82
CA CYS A 404 -5.17 9.19 28.41
C CYS A 404 -6.55 9.46 29.04
N GLN A 405 -7.54 8.58 28.82
CA GLN A 405 -8.93 8.79 29.22
C GLN A 405 -9.45 10.18 28.78
N ALA A 406 -9.06 10.58 27.57
CA ALA A 406 -9.31 11.90 27.02
C ALA A 406 -9.71 11.78 25.54
N SER A 407 -10.51 12.74 25.07
CA SER A 407 -10.90 12.77 23.66
C SER A 407 -9.69 12.96 22.74
N THR A 408 -9.60 12.10 21.73
CA THR A 408 -8.62 12.19 20.64
C THR A 408 -9.34 12.46 19.33
N THR A 409 -8.67 13.17 18.42
CA THR A 409 -9.18 13.45 17.07
C THR A 409 -8.03 13.42 16.07
N VAL A 410 -8.31 12.95 14.85
CA VAL A 410 -7.37 12.97 13.73
C VAL A 410 -7.80 14.06 12.77
N THR A 411 -6.87 14.93 12.40
CA THR A 411 -7.14 16.07 11.49
C THR A 411 -6.01 16.19 10.47
N PRO A 412 -6.25 16.82 9.31
CA PRO A 412 -5.17 17.15 8.39
C PRO A 412 -4.10 18.02 9.07
N ALA A 413 -2.82 17.72 8.84
CA ALA A 413 -1.71 18.49 9.35
C ALA A 413 -1.42 19.71 8.43
N PRO A 414 -1.05 20.88 8.99
CA PRO A 414 -0.67 22.04 8.18
C PRO A 414 0.65 21.80 7.43
N GLY A 415 0.71 22.21 6.17
CA GLY A 415 1.97 22.35 5.41
C GLY A 415 2.41 21.17 4.55
N ALA A 416 1.75 20.01 4.62
CA ALA A 416 2.00 18.89 3.71
C ALA A 416 0.69 18.31 3.18
N LYS A 417 0.71 17.87 1.91
CA LYS A 417 -0.45 17.27 1.24
C LYS A 417 -0.68 15.87 1.81
N ASP A 418 -1.91 15.60 2.22
CA ASP A 418 -2.38 14.29 2.74
C ASP A 418 -1.72 13.79 4.04
N SER A 419 -1.00 14.64 4.79
CA SER A 419 -0.48 14.25 6.11
C SER A 419 -1.51 14.48 7.22
N LEU A 420 -1.53 13.58 8.19
CA LEU A 420 -2.44 13.64 9.33
C LEU A 420 -1.71 14.01 10.62
N GLN A 421 -2.44 14.61 11.54
CA GLN A 421 -2.00 14.88 12.91
C GLN A 421 -3.04 14.38 13.92
N VAL A 422 -2.55 13.81 15.02
CA VAL A 422 -3.37 13.37 16.15
C VAL A 422 -3.43 14.48 17.19
N GLN A 423 -4.63 14.79 17.68
CA GLN A 423 -4.86 15.79 18.72
C GLN A 423 -5.50 15.13 19.92
N ILE A 424 -4.95 15.37 21.11
CA ILE A 424 -5.42 14.81 22.37
C ILE A 424 -5.75 15.96 23.32
N GLN A 425 -6.92 15.91 23.96
CA GLN A 425 -7.30 16.91 24.96
C GLN A 425 -6.40 16.84 26.20
N GLY A 426 -5.95 18.01 26.67
CA GLY A 426 -5.03 18.14 27.80
C GLY A 426 -3.55 18.10 27.40
N ASN A 427 -2.67 18.16 28.41
CA ASN A 427 -1.24 17.95 28.25
C ASN A 427 -0.91 16.47 28.51
N GLN A 428 -0.71 15.70 27.44
CA GLN A 428 -0.55 14.24 27.48
C GLN A 428 0.84 13.78 27.02
N VAL A 429 1.83 14.68 27.02
CA VAL A 429 3.18 14.40 26.51
C VAL A 429 3.86 13.23 27.24
N HIS A 430 3.58 13.03 28.54
CA HIS A 430 4.09 11.89 29.29
C HIS A 430 3.57 10.54 28.75
N HIS A 431 2.26 10.45 28.46
CA HIS A 431 1.66 9.23 27.89
C HIS A 431 2.18 8.96 26.47
N LEU A 432 2.48 10.01 25.70
CA LEU A 432 3.17 9.86 24.41
C LEU A 432 4.61 9.38 24.56
N GLY A 433 5.34 9.88 25.55
CA GLY A 433 6.67 9.39 25.87
C GLY A 433 6.67 7.89 26.14
N TRP A 434 5.74 7.44 27.00
CA TRP A 434 5.51 6.03 27.27
C TRP A 434 5.17 5.23 25.99
N LEU A 435 4.17 5.65 25.21
CA LEU A 435 3.76 4.93 24.00
C LEU A 435 4.89 4.82 22.97
N LEU A 436 5.61 5.92 22.72
CA LEU A 436 6.63 5.94 21.66
C LEU A 436 7.94 5.27 22.09
N LEU A 437 8.36 5.44 23.35
CA LEU A 437 9.64 4.92 23.83
C LEU A 437 9.54 3.51 24.42
N GLU A 438 8.45 3.20 25.14
CA GLU A 438 8.30 1.92 25.85
C GLU A 438 7.50 0.90 25.03
N GLU A 439 6.36 1.28 24.46
CA GLU A 439 5.55 0.32 23.67
C GLU A 439 6.10 0.15 22.25
N TYR A 440 6.44 1.26 21.59
CA TYR A 440 6.93 1.24 20.21
C TYR A 440 8.44 1.18 20.06
N HIS A 441 9.17 1.27 21.18
CA HIS A 441 10.64 1.19 21.22
C HIS A 441 11.34 2.12 20.21
N LEU A 442 10.77 3.28 19.91
CA LEU A 442 11.36 4.23 18.97
C LEU A 442 12.57 4.93 19.62
N PRO A 443 13.70 5.07 18.90
CA PRO A 443 14.85 5.79 19.43
C PRO A 443 14.51 7.24 19.75
N ARG A 444 14.92 7.73 20.93
CA ARG A 444 14.63 9.09 21.43
C ARG A 444 14.98 10.21 20.44
N LYS A 445 16.01 10.02 19.60
CA LYS A 445 16.46 10.96 18.55
C LYS A 445 15.39 11.25 17.50
N HIS A 446 14.41 10.36 17.33
CA HIS A 446 13.31 10.49 16.37
C HIS A 446 12.07 11.16 16.94
N ILE A 447 12.12 11.64 18.19
CA ILE A 447 10.97 12.25 18.87
C ILE A 447 11.38 13.64 19.36
N GLN A 448 10.58 14.65 19.04
CA GLN A 448 10.74 16.03 19.51
C GLN A 448 9.55 16.43 20.41
N GLY A 449 9.79 17.33 21.37
CA GLY A 449 8.71 17.87 22.20
C GLY A 449 8.48 17.17 23.53
N LEU A 450 9.16 16.05 23.83
CA LEU A 450 9.01 15.34 25.10
C LEU A 450 9.47 16.16 26.31
N GLU A 451 10.35 17.14 26.11
CA GLU A 451 10.77 18.09 27.15
C GLU A 451 9.63 18.99 27.67
N LYS A 452 8.51 19.08 26.93
CA LYS A 452 7.32 19.84 27.31
C LYS A 452 6.38 19.04 28.23
N ALA A 453 6.79 17.83 28.63
CA ALA A 453 6.04 17.00 29.56
C ALA A 453 5.84 17.68 30.92
N PRO A 454 4.68 17.50 31.57
CA PRO A 454 4.51 17.93 32.94
C PRO A 454 5.55 17.20 33.81
N LYS A 455 6.30 17.95 34.62
CA LYS A 455 7.32 17.37 35.51
C LYS A 455 6.63 16.35 36.44
N PRO A 456 7.22 15.17 36.66
CA PRO A 456 6.72 14.27 37.70
C PRO A 456 6.78 15.04 39.02
N GLY A 457 5.63 15.29 39.62
CA GLY A 457 5.57 15.92 40.93
C GLY A 457 6.39 15.07 41.89
N LYS A 458 7.38 15.67 42.56
CA LYS A 458 8.00 15.04 43.73
C LYS A 458 6.85 14.67 44.67
N LYS A 459 6.59 13.37 44.83
CA LYS A 459 5.73 12.88 45.91
C LYS A 459 6.36 13.40 47.20
N LYS A 460 5.66 14.30 47.88
CA LYS A 460 5.97 14.70 49.26
C LYS A 460 5.58 13.56 50.19
#